data_AF-U1JTW6-F1
#
_entry.id   AF-U1JTW6-F1
#
_cell.length_a   1.000
_cell.length_b   1.000
_cell.length_c   1.000
_cell.angle_alpha   90.00
_cell.angle_beta   90.00
_cell.angle_gamma   90.00
#
_symmetry.space_group_name_H-M   'P 1'
#
loop_
_entity.id
_entity.type
_entity.pdbx_description
1 polymer ?
#
loop_
_entity_poly.entity_id
_entity_poly.type
_entity_poly.pdbx_seq_one_letter_code
_entity_poly.pdbx_strand_id
1 'polypeptide(L)'
;MSRKQDARLYEFLAPALEIEAAPPPQGARAIVWTLLVCIIIAIAWAYIGRVDIVAVAQGQLIPKQKVKVIQPLETSVVRGIHVHEGQRVEQGQLLVSFDPAITESNFQRIRLSTQDFSQQIRRKQLLIARLNQVKLPSTGPLNPAQQALLEAELAEYRSERASLSSQLLRFEAELAGARAKLTQLDKVLPLVEERAQALEQLQVNKLVSREEYLEIKQTAIHNREQRHIELATIDTLQATIKATQQEQETLKAALIRTAQAELNQLEQELVNAQQELAKSQFLLNQNKLYAPVSGTVEALALSTLGEVVTPAQQLLTIVPAEDELIVEARLLNKDIGFTYQGQIVEVKIDSFPFTRYGIIEGEVLDVSTDAVEDEQLGLYFPVKVAINQQTIQVDGRVVPLSAGMSVSAEVKTGQRRIIEFLLSPVVQHLDEGARER
;
A
#
# COMPACT_ATOMS: atom_id res chain seq x y z
N MET A 1 3.92 41.77 -108.27
CA MET A 1 5.03 41.68 -109.24
C MET A 1 6.32 42.06 -108.51
N SER A 2 7.45 41.41 -108.82
CA SER A 2 8.77 41.55 -108.18
C SER A 2 9.00 40.82 -106.84
N ARG A 3 8.86 39.49 -106.82
CA ARG A 3 9.38 38.63 -105.72
C ARG A 3 9.91 37.27 -106.17
N LYS A 4 10.02 37.07 -107.49
CA LYS A 4 10.51 35.83 -108.13
C LYS A 4 11.85 36.01 -108.85
N GLN A 5 12.51 37.16 -108.70
CA GLN A 5 13.79 37.47 -109.36
C GLN A 5 15.00 37.58 -108.42
N ASP A 6 14.80 37.65 -107.10
CA ASP A 6 15.93 37.79 -106.15
C ASP A 6 16.55 36.44 -105.73
N ALA A 7 15.93 35.32 -106.11
CA ALA A 7 16.41 33.97 -105.76
C ALA A 7 17.53 33.44 -106.67
N ARG A 8 18.01 34.23 -107.64
CA ARG A 8 19.07 33.83 -108.59
C ARG A 8 20.38 34.61 -108.45
N LEU A 9 20.54 35.39 -107.38
CA LEU A 9 21.78 36.15 -107.10
C LEU A 9 22.60 35.59 -105.93
N TYR A 10 22.20 34.44 -105.36
CA TYR A 10 22.93 33.77 -104.26
C TYR A 10 23.75 32.55 -104.72
N GLU A 11 23.80 32.26 -106.01
CA GLU A 11 24.42 31.03 -106.54
C GLU A 11 25.95 31.11 -106.73
N PHE A 12 26.60 32.23 -106.35
CA PHE A 12 28.06 32.41 -106.48
C PHE A 12 28.71 33.21 -105.33
N LEU A 13 28.46 32.83 -104.08
CA LEU A 13 29.22 33.30 -102.90
C LEU A 13 29.61 32.12 -101.97
N ALA A 14 30.73 32.25 -101.28
CA ALA A 14 31.36 31.17 -100.50
C ALA A 14 30.45 30.63 -99.35
N PRO A 15 30.44 29.30 -99.10
CA PRO A 15 29.50 28.62 -98.19
C PRO A 15 29.61 29.01 -96.70
N ALA A 16 30.58 29.86 -96.33
CA ALA A 16 30.78 30.28 -94.94
C ALA A 16 29.82 31.40 -94.48
N LEU A 17 29.19 32.13 -95.41
CA LEU A 17 28.32 33.29 -95.09
C LEU A 17 26.82 33.01 -95.24
N GLU A 18 26.43 31.84 -95.77
CA GLU A 18 25.02 31.44 -95.94
C GLU A 18 24.37 31.01 -94.61
N ILE A 19 25.18 30.59 -93.63
CA ILE A 19 24.71 30.10 -92.31
C ILE A 19 24.38 31.28 -91.36
N GLU A 20 24.86 32.50 -91.64
CA GLU A 20 24.68 33.65 -90.75
C GLU A 20 23.45 34.52 -91.11
N ALA A 21 22.94 34.44 -92.34
CA ALA A 21 21.87 35.32 -92.85
C ALA A 21 20.55 34.64 -93.23
N ALA A 22 20.44 33.31 -93.12
CA ALA A 22 19.19 32.60 -93.38
C ALA A 22 18.25 32.65 -92.15
N PRO A 23 17.01 33.16 -92.25
CA PRO A 23 16.06 33.09 -91.15
C PRO A 23 15.79 31.61 -90.82
N PRO A 24 15.78 31.21 -89.54
CA PRO A 24 15.66 29.81 -89.16
C PRO A 24 14.43 29.17 -89.79
N PRO A 25 14.54 27.93 -90.34
CA PRO A 25 13.43 27.27 -91.03
C PRO A 25 12.22 27.13 -90.09
N GLN A 26 11.02 27.37 -90.60
CA GLN A 26 9.80 27.46 -89.77
C GLN A 26 9.53 26.19 -88.94
N GLY A 27 9.99 25.02 -89.41
CA GLY A 27 9.93 23.75 -88.66
C GLY A 27 10.87 23.68 -87.46
N ALA A 28 12.06 24.30 -87.51
CA ALA A 28 12.98 24.35 -86.36
C ALA A 28 12.40 25.22 -85.24
N ARG A 29 11.70 26.32 -85.59
CA ARG A 29 10.94 27.11 -84.60
C ARG A 29 9.82 26.28 -83.96
N ALA A 30 9.07 25.50 -84.73
CA ALA A 30 7.99 24.67 -84.19
C ALA A 30 8.50 23.59 -83.20
N ILE A 31 9.67 22.98 -83.46
CA ILE A 31 10.30 22.02 -82.55
C ILE A 31 10.74 22.72 -81.26
N VAL A 32 11.39 23.88 -81.36
CA VAL A 32 11.82 24.65 -80.18
C VAL A 32 10.61 25.07 -79.34
N TRP A 33 9.53 25.55 -79.94
CA TRP A 33 8.30 25.90 -79.22
C TRP A 33 7.63 24.69 -78.57
N THR A 34 7.58 23.53 -79.25
CA THR A 34 7.03 22.29 -78.68
C THR A 34 7.84 21.81 -77.48
N LEU A 35 9.17 21.83 -77.59
CA LEU A 35 10.08 21.49 -76.50
C LEU A 35 9.91 22.45 -75.32
N LEU A 36 9.81 23.76 -75.59
CA LEU A 36 9.65 24.80 -74.58
C LEU A 36 8.30 24.68 -73.86
N VAL A 37 7.22 24.38 -74.59
CA VAL A 37 5.91 24.07 -74.00
C VAL A 37 5.96 22.80 -73.15
N CYS A 38 6.63 21.73 -73.61
CA CYS A 38 6.78 20.49 -72.84
C CYS A 38 7.55 20.71 -71.54
N ILE A 39 8.62 21.52 -71.58
CA ILE A 39 9.39 21.94 -70.41
C ILE A 39 8.52 22.76 -69.45
N ILE A 40 7.74 23.72 -69.96
CA ILE A 40 6.80 24.50 -69.14
C ILE A 40 5.77 23.58 -68.47
N ILE A 41 5.23 22.60 -69.20
CA ILE A 41 4.29 21.61 -68.64
C ILE A 41 4.96 20.76 -67.57
N ALA A 42 6.19 20.29 -67.78
CA ALA A 42 6.94 19.51 -66.80
C ALA A 42 7.25 20.33 -65.53
N ILE A 43 7.62 21.60 -65.68
CA ILE A 43 7.84 22.52 -64.55
C ILE A 43 6.53 22.80 -63.81
N ALA A 44 5.44 23.07 -64.54
CA ALA A 44 4.12 23.28 -63.94
C ALA A 44 3.65 22.02 -63.19
N TRP A 45 3.85 20.84 -63.77
CA TRP A 45 3.54 19.57 -63.12
C TRP A 45 4.43 19.32 -61.90
N ALA A 46 5.73 19.58 -61.97
CA ALA A 46 6.63 19.43 -60.83
C ALA A 46 6.37 20.45 -59.70
N TYR A 47 5.79 21.61 -60.04
CA TYR A 47 5.34 22.63 -59.09
C TYR A 47 4.02 22.25 -58.41
N ILE A 48 3.09 21.61 -59.14
CA ILE A 48 1.79 21.18 -58.61
C ILE A 48 1.91 19.84 -57.87
N GLY A 49 2.73 18.92 -58.38
CA GLY A 49 2.93 17.59 -57.84
C GLY A 49 3.56 17.62 -56.46
N ARG A 50 2.90 16.94 -55.50
CA ARG A 50 3.37 16.77 -54.12
C ARG A 50 3.69 15.30 -53.88
N VAL A 51 4.74 15.06 -53.10
CA VAL A 51 5.17 13.74 -52.66
C VAL A 51 5.26 13.78 -51.13
N ASP A 52 4.74 12.75 -50.49
CA ASP A 52 4.79 12.60 -49.04
C ASP A 52 6.23 12.30 -48.59
N ILE A 53 6.67 12.98 -47.53
CA ILE A 53 7.90 12.65 -46.80
C ILE A 53 7.50 11.69 -45.69
N VAL A 54 8.17 10.55 -45.64
CA VAL A 54 7.96 9.55 -44.59
C VAL A 54 9.22 9.37 -43.77
N ALA A 55 9.05 9.28 -42.46
CA ALA A 55 10.07 8.78 -41.55
C ALA A 55 9.83 7.30 -41.32
N VAL A 56 10.83 6.47 -41.65
CA VAL A 56 10.74 5.02 -41.49
C VAL A 56 11.25 4.64 -40.11
N ALA A 57 10.40 4.01 -39.31
CA ALA A 57 10.73 3.51 -37.99
C ALA A 57 10.50 1.99 -37.95
N GLN A 58 11.54 1.23 -37.64
CA GLN A 58 11.44 -0.22 -37.47
C GLN A 58 10.95 -0.55 -36.06
N GLY A 59 10.03 -1.49 -35.93
CA GLY A 59 9.39 -1.80 -34.67
C GLY A 59 8.81 -3.21 -34.59
N GLN A 60 8.05 -3.43 -33.52
CA GLN A 60 7.33 -4.67 -33.29
C GLN A 60 5.95 -4.40 -32.68
N LEU A 61 5.03 -5.32 -32.88
CA LEU A 61 3.71 -5.27 -32.23
C LEU A 61 3.83 -5.69 -30.77
N ILE A 62 3.36 -4.83 -29.86
CA ILE A 62 3.26 -5.12 -28.43
C ILE A 62 1.81 -4.94 -27.96
N PRO A 63 1.37 -5.69 -26.93
CA PRO A 63 0.10 -5.41 -26.28
C PRO A 63 0.13 -4.02 -25.62
N LYS A 64 -0.92 -3.22 -25.80
CA LYS A 64 -1.05 -1.87 -25.21
C LYS A 64 -0.96 -1.89 -23.69
N GLN A 65 -1.56 -2.89 -23.05
CA GLN A 65 -1.37 -3.24 -21.65
C GLN A 65 -0.10 -4.08 -21.48
N LYS A 66 0.77 -3.61 -20.59
CA LYS A 66 1.94 -4.39 -20.18
C LYS A 66 1.52 -5.77 -19.66
N VAL A 67 2.34 -6.76 -19.98
CA VAL A 67 2.24 -8.13 -19.49
C VAL A 67 2.06 -8.18 -17.96
N LYS A 68 1.19 -9.08 -17.48
CA LYS A 68 0.88 -9.22 -16.06
C LYS A 68 1.79 -10.27 -15.43
N VAL A 69 2.68 -9.83 -14.56
CA VAL A 69 3.57 -10.72 -13.81
C VAL A 69 2.86 -11.23 -12.57
N ILE A 70 2.85 -12.55 -12.39
CA ILE A 70 2.26 -13.23 -11.23
C ILE A 70 3.38 -13.69 -10.31
N GLN A 71 3.28 -13.28 -9.04
CA GLN A 71 4.31 -13.45 -8.02
C GLN A 71 3.66 -13.87 -6.69
N PRO A 72 4.37 -14.62 -5.82
CA PRO A 72 3.86 -14.93 -4.49
C PRO A 72 4.14 -13.76 -3.55
N LEU A 73 3.28 -13.62 -2.54
CA LEU A 73 3.42 -12.58 -1.51
C LEU A 73 4.38 -13.00 -0.38
N GLU A 74 4.44 -14.30 -0.08
CA GLU A 74 5.29 -14.87 0.97
C GLU A 74 6.04 -16.10 0.48
N THR A 75 7.07 -16.50 1.23
CA THR A 75 7.77 -17.75 0.99
C THR A 75 6.81 -18.93 1.12
N SER A 76 6.73 -19.77 0.10
CA SER A 76 5.74 -20.84 0.02
C SER A 76 6.26 -22.05 -0.74
N VAL A 77 5.69 -23.22 -0.47
CA VAL A 77 6.02 -24.46 -1.20
C VAL A 77 4.94 -24.71 -2.24
N VAL A 78 5.34 -24.92 -3.50
CA VAL A 78 4.42 -25.21 -4.61
C VAL A 78 3.80 -26.59 -4.41
N ARG A 79 2.48 -26.65 -4.23
CA ARG A 79 1.72 -27.91 -4.13
C ARG A 79 1.16 -28.36 -5.46
N GLY A 80 0.79 -27.42 -6.32
CA GLY A 80 0.16 -27.71 -7.61
C GLY A 80 0.34 -26.57 -8.61
N ILE A 81 0.67 -26.92 -9.85
CA ILE A 81 0.74 -26.04 -10.99
C ILE A 81 -0.41 -26.45 -11.92
N HIS A 82 -1.36 -25.54 -12.16
CA HIS A 82 -2.61 -25.83 -12.88
C HIS A 82 -2.61 -25.31 -14.32
N VAL A 83 -1.49 -24.73 -14.75
CA VAL A 83 -1.32 -24.16 -16.08
C VAL A 83 0.01 -24.57 -16.71
N HIS A 84 0.06 -24.53 -18.04
CA HIS A 84 1.27 -24.75 -18.82
C HIS A 84 1.54 -23.57 -19.76
N GLU A 85 2.78 -23.45 -20.24
CA GLU A 85 3.19 -22.42 -21.19
C GLU A 85 2.35 -22.49 -22.49
N GLY A 86 1.98 -21.33 -23.02
CA GLY A 86 1.09 -21.21 -24.18
C GLY A 86 -0.40 -21.47 -23.92
N GLN A 87 -0.80 -21.82 -22.69
CA GLN A 87 -2.20 -22.06 -22.36
C GLN A 87 -2.99 -20.75 -22.28
N ARG A 88 -4.21 -20.75 -22.83
CA ARG A 88 -5.18 -19.66 -22.62
C ARG A 88 -5.85 -19.82 -21.25
N VAL A 89 -5.86 -18.73 -20.48
CA VAL A 89 -6.46 -18.65 -19.15
C VAL A 89 -7.56 -17.59 -19.10
N GLU A 90 -8.56 -17.81 -18.27
CA GLU A 90 -9.64 -16.86 -18.00
C GLU A 90 -9.36 -16.08 -16.71
N GLN A 91 -9.90 -14.86 -16.61
CA GLN A 91 -9.84 -14.07 -15.38
C GLN A 91 -10.45 -14.86 -14.20
N GLY A 92 -9.70 -14.94 -13.10
CA GLY A 92 -10.09 -15.70 -11.91
C GLY A 92 -9.77 -17.20 -11.98
N GLN A 93 -9.17 -17.70 -13.06
CA GLN A 93 -8.73 -19.09 -13.14
C GLN A 93 -7.56 -19.35 -12.18
N LEU A 94 -7.58 -20.50 -11.49
CA LEU A 94 -6.50 -20.93 -10.61
C LEU A 94 -5.26 -21.29 -11.43
N LEU A 95 -4.12 -20.72 -11.06
CA LEU A 95 -2.84 -20.90 -11.75
C LEU A 95 -1.89 -21.77 -10.94
N VAL A 96 -1.66 -21.39 -9.69
CA VAL A 96 -0.70 -22.04 -8.79
C VAL A 96 -1.36 -22.16 -7.41
N SER A 97 -1.14 -23.30 -6.76
CA SER A 97 -1.55 -23.53 -5.38
C SER A 97 -0.34 -23.88 -4.52
N PHE A 98 -0.26 -23.26 -3.36
CA PHE A 98 0.79 -23.48 -2.37
C PHE A 98 0.31 -24.40 -1.24
N ASP A 99 1.27 -24.97 -0.50
CA ASP A 99 0.99 -25.72 0.71
C ASP A 99 0.55 -24.78 1.86
N PRO A 100 -0.70 -24.87 2.36
CA PRO A 100 -1.18 -24.00 3.42
C PRO A 100 -0.72 -24.45 4.82
N ALA A 101 0.00 -25.56 4.99
CA ALA A 101 0.23 -26.16 6.31
C ALA A 101 0.88 -25.19 7.33
N ILE A 102 1.87 -24.42 6.89
CA ILE A 102 2.57 -23.45 7.74
C ILE A 102 1.65 -22.26 8.05
N THR A 103 1.01 -21.70 7.03
CA THR A 103 0.12 -20.53 7.15
C THR A 103 -1.12 -20.85 8.00
N GLU A 104 -1.69 -22.04 7.84
CA GLU A 104 -2.82 -22.55 8.62
C GLU A 104 -2.41 -22.77 10.08
N SER A 105 -1.26 -23.39 10.34
CA SER A 105 -0.76 -23.58 11.70
C SER A 105 -0.56 -22.24 12.42
N ASN A 106 0.02 -21.25 11.74
CA ASN A 106 0.20 -19.91 12.26
C ASN A 106 -1.15 -19.22 12.54
N PHE A 107 -2.10 -19.29 11.60
CA PHE A 107 -3.46 -18.74 11.78
C PHE A 107 -4.16 -19.37 13.00
N GLN A 108 -4.10 -20.69 13.13
CA GLN A 108 -4.70 -21.42 14.25
C GLN A 108 -4.05 -21.02 15.59
N ARG A 109 -2.72 -20.89 15.63
CA ARG A 109 -1.98 -20.43 16.82
C ARG A 109 -2.43 -19.03 17.25
N ILE A 110 -2.48 -18.08 16.32
CA ILE A 110 -2.87 -16.69 16.61
C ILE A 110 -4.35 -16.62 17.02
N ARG A 111 -5.23 -17.42 16.40
CA ARG A 111 -6.65 -17.50 16.78
C ARG A 111 -6.81 -17.99 18.22
N LEU A 112 -6.10 -19.05 18.60
CA LEU A 112 -6.13 -19.58 19.96
C LEU A 112 -5.60 -18.56 20.98
N SER A 113 -4.52 -17.85 20.64
CA SER A 113 -3.98 -16.76 21.47
C SER A 113 -4.99 -15.62 21.64
N THR A 114 -5.67 -15.19 20.57
CA THR A 114 -6.73 -14.18 20.61
C THR A 114 -7.89 -14.62 21.52
N GLN A 115 -8.29 -15.89 21.42
CA GLN A 115 -9.32 -16.47 22.30
C GLN A 115 -8.87 -16.48 23.76
N ASP A 116 -7.62 -16.85 24.04
CA ASP A 116 -7.09 -16.85 25.40
C ASP A 116 -7.04 -15.43 25.99
N PHE A 117 -6.54 -14.43 25.26
CA PHE A 117 -6.58 -13.03 25.71
C PHE A 117 -8.00 -12.56 26.03
N SER A 118 -8.98 -12.91 25.20
CA SER A 118 -10.39 -12.57 25.47
C SER A 118 -10.91 -13.19 26.78
N GLN A 119 -10.48 -14.41 27.10
CA GLN A 119 -10.84 -15.09 28.34
C GLN A 119 -10.14 -14.46 29.57
N GLN A 120 -8.87 -14.07 29.43
CA GLN A 120 -8.13 -13.36 30.47
C GLN A 120 -8.74 -11.99 30.78
N ILE A 121 -9.08 -11.21 29.75
CA ILE A 121 -9.81 -9.93 29.88
C ILE A 121 -11.11 -10.15 30.63
N ARG A 122 -11.90 -11.15 30.22
CA ARG A 122 -13.17 -11.45 30.88
C ARG A 122 -12.99 -11.82 32.34
N ARG A 123 -11.95 -12.59 32.67
CA ARG A 123 -11.60 -12.95 34.04
C ARG A 123 -11.33 -11.72 34.90
N LYS A 124 -10.50 -10.79 34.41
CA LYS A 124 -10.17 -9.54 35.14
C LYS A 124 -11.37 -8.62 35.29
N GLN A 125 -12.22 -8.50 34.26
CA GLN A 125 -13.49 -7.77 34.36
C GLN A 125 -14.41 -8.38 35.44
N LEU A 126 -14.53 -9.72 35.47
CA LEU A 126 -15.32 -10.42 36.49
C LEU A 126 -14.76 -10.23 37.89
N LEU A 127 -13.43 -10.28 38.06
CA LEU A 127 -12.78 -10.00 39.34
C LEU A 127 -13.16 -8.59 39.84
N ILE A 128 -12.96 -7.56 39.02
CA ILE A 128 -13.28 -6.17 39.36
C ILE A 128 -14.77 -6.01 39.70
N ALA A 129 -15.65 -6.62 38.90
CA ALA A 129 -17.08 -6.58 39.13
C ALA A 129 -17.50 -7.26 40.45
N ARG A 130 -16.91 -8.41 40.77
CA ARG A 130 -17.15 -9.12 42.04
C ARG A 130 -16.67 -8.30 43.24
N LEU A 131 -15.51 -7.65 43.14
CA LEU A 131 -14.97 -6.78 44.19
C LEU A 131 -15.83 -5.52 44.38
N ASN A 132 -16.34 -4.95 43.30
CA ASN A 132 -17.22 -3.78 43.33
C ASN A 132 -18.70 -4.12 43.57
N GLN A 133 -19.06 -5.40 43.66
CA GLN A 133 -20.45 -5.88 43.78
C GLN A 133 -21.35 -5.42 42.64
N VAL A 134 -20.77 -5.22 41.45
CA VAL A 134 -21.48 -4.84 40.22
C VAL A 134 -21.78 -6.10 39.41
N LYS A 135 -22.99 -6.18 38.85
CA LYS A 135 -23.35 -7.26 37.91
C LYS A 135 -22.88 -6.89 36.51
N LEU A 136 -22.09 -7.77 35.89
CA LEU A 136 -21.74 -7.66 34.47
C LEU A 136 -22.79 -8.33 33.59
N PRO A 137 -23.00 -7.86 32.35
CA PRO A 137 -23.76 -8.60 31.34
C PRO A 137 -23.20 -10.00 31.14
N SER A 138 -24.07 -10.99 30.94
CA SER A 138 -23.65 -12.36 30.65
C SER A 138 -23.08 -12.43 29.23
N THR A 139 -21.76 -12.57 29.10
CA THR A 139 -21.07 -12.72 27.80
C THR A 139 -20.53 -14.14 27.62
N GLY A 140 -21.19 -15.13 28.22
CA GLY A 140 -20.78 -16.54 28.21
C GLY A 140 -19.89 -16.94 29.39
N PRO A 141 -19.73 -18.26 29.62
CA PRO A 141 -18.91 -18.80 30.71
C PRO A 141 -17.41 -18.66 30.41
N LEU A 142 -16.61 -18.55 31.48
CA LEU A 142 -15.15 -18.69 31.39
C LEU A 142 -14.80 -20.15 31.07
N ASN A 143 -13.64 -20.38 30.44
CA ASN A 143 -13.08 -21.72 30.37
C ASN A 143 -12.70 -22.21 31.79
N PRO A 144 -12.61 -23.54 32.04
CA PRO A 144 -12.38 -24.08 33.38
C PRO A 144 -11.07 -23.60 34.02
N ALA A 145 -10.01 -23.41 33.23
CA ALA A 145 -8.72 -22.95 33.72
C ALA A 145 -8.79 -21.50 34.24
N GLN A 146 -9.39 -20.58 33.46
CA GLN A 146 -9.57 -19.19 33.85
C GLN A 146 -10.57 -19.04 35.00
N GLN A 147 -11.58 -19.92 35.08
CA GLN A 147 -12.48 -19.97 36.23
C GLN A 147 -11.75 -20.40 37.50
N ALA A 148 -10.88 -21.40 37.44
CA ALA A 148 -10.07 -21.83 38.60
C ALA A 148 -9.14 -20.71 39.08
N LEU A 149 -8.49 -19.99 38.15
CA LEU A 149 -7.65 -18.83 38.48
C LEU A 149 -8.44 -17.69 39.13
N LEU A 150 -9.67 -17.41 38.65
CA LEU A 150 -10.54 -16.40 39.25
C LEU A 150 -10.90 -16.74 40.70
N GLU A 151 -11.31 -17.99 40.94
CA GLU A 151 -11.68 -18.43 42.29
C GLU A 151 -10.47 -18.45 43.23
N ALA A 152 -9.27 -18.75 42.73
CA ALA A 152 -8.04 -18.66 43.49
C ALA A 152 -7.75 -17.20 43.94
N GLU A 153 -7.78 -16.24 43.02
CA GLU A 153 -7.59 -14.81 43.34
C GLU A 153 -8.66 -14.29 44.32
N LEU A 154 -9.91 -14.71 44.17
CA LEU A 154 -10.99 -14.34 45.10
C LEU A 154 -10.84 -15.00 46.48
N ALA A 155 -10.35 -16.24 46.54
CA ALA A 155 -10.11 -16.94 47.79
C ALA A 155 -8.97 -16.28 48.58
N GLU A 156 -7.89 -15.88 47.90
CA GLU A 156 -6.78 -15.13 48.48
C GLU A 156 -7.27 -13.81 49.11
N TYR A 157 -7.99 -12.99 48.32
CA TYR A 157 -8.58 -11.74 48.82
C TYR A 157 -9.51 -11.96 50.02
N ARG A 158 -10.35 -13.01 49.99
CA ARG A 158 -11.25 -13.35 51.10
C ARG A 158 -10.48 -13.74 52.36
N SER A 159 -9.39 -14.49 52.23
CA SER A 159 -8.53 -14.91 53.34
C SER A 159 -7.88 -13.71 54.02
N GLU A 160 -7.27 -12.80 53.24
CA GLU A 160 -6.66 -11.59 53.76
C GLU A 160 -7.67 -10.66 54.44
N ARG A 161 -8.83 -10.45 53.80
CA ARG A 161 -9.92 -9.68 54.39
C ARG A 161 -10.44 -10.33 55.67
N ALA A 162 -10.54 -11.65 55.74
CA ALA A 162 -10.97 -12.38 56.94
C ALA A 162 -10.00 -12.19 58.11
N SER A 163 -8.68 -12.20 57.84
CA SER A 163 -7.65 -11.89 58.83
C SER A 163 -7.82 -10.48 59.41
N LEU A 164 -7.94 -9.47 58.55
CA LEU A 164 -8.18 -8.08 58.98
C LEU A 164 -9.51 -7.94 59.75
N SER A 165 -10.56 -8.64 59.31
CA SER A 165 -11.86 -8.62 60.01
C SER A 165 -11.78 -9.23 61.41
N SER A 166 -10.95 -10.27 61.59
CA SER A 166 -10.74 -10.90 62.89
C SER A 166 -9.95 -9.97 63.84
N GLN A 167 -8.98 -9.23 63.31
CA GLN A 167 -8.26 -8.21 64.08
C GLN A 167 -9.18 -7.05 64.49
N LEU A 168 -10.05 -6.60 63.59
CA LEU A 168 -11.06 -5.58 63.86
C LEU A 168 -11.98 -5.99 65.02
N LEU A 169 -12.54 -7.21 64.94
CA LEU A 169 -13.39 -7.76 66.00
C LEU A 169 -12.67 -7.84 67.36
N ARG A 170 -11.38 -8.20 67.36
CA ARG A 170 -10.57 -8.20 68.59
C ARG A 170 -10.45 -6.79 69.18
N PHE A 171 -10.08 -5.80 68.37
CA PHE A 171 -9.96 -4.42 68.85
C PHE A 171 -11.29 -3.82 69.29
N GLU A 172 -12.40 -4.16 68.63
CA GLU A 172 -13.75 -3.77 69.04
C GLU A 172 -14.12 -4.35 70.42
N ALA A 173 -13.78 -5.62 70.68
CA ALA A 173 -13.99 -6.25 71.98
C ALA A 173 -13.11 -5.62 73.08
N GLU A 174 -11.84 -5.32 72.79
CA GLU A 174 -10.94 -4.60 73.70
C GLU A 174 -11.47 -3.20 74.03
N LEU A 175 -11.97 -2.47 73.02
CA LEU A 175 -12.59 -1.16 73.20
C LEU A 175 -13.85 -1.24 74.09
N ALA A 176 -14.69 -2.26 73.89
CA ALA A 176 -15.85 -2.49 74.74
C ALA A 176 -15.44 -2.77 76.20
N GLY A 177 -14.38 -3.54 76.42
CA GLY A 177 -13.80 -3.78 77.74
C GLY A 177 -13.29 -2.50 78.42
N ALA A 178 -12.51 -1.68 77.71
CA ALA A 178 -12.00 -0.41 78.22
C ALA A 178 -13.15 0.56 78.58
N ARG A 179 -14.19 0.63 77.74
CA ARG A 179 -15.40 1.42 78.03
C ARG A 179 -16.16 0.95 79.27
N ALA A 180 -16.27 -0.36 79.46
CA ALA A 180 -16.90 -0.92 80.66
C ALA A 180 -16.11 -0.56 81.93
N LYS A 181 -14.77 -0.64 81.88
CA LYS A 181 -13.89 -0.26 82.99
C LYS A 181 -13.94 1.25 83.26
N LEU A 182 -13.97 2.09 82.22
CA LEU A 182 -14.19 3.53 82.36
C LEU A 182 -15.52 3.81 83.05
N THR A 183 -16.61 3.15 82.63
CA THR A 183 -17.94 3.30 83.23
C THR A 183 -17.95 2.90 84.72
N GLN A 184 -17.17 1.89 85.10
CA GLN A 184 -17.00 1.52 86.51
C GLN A 184 -16.26 2.62 87.28
N LEU A 185 -15.15 3.13 86.74
CA LEU A 185 -14.36 4.20 87.36
C LEU A 185 -15.17 5.50 87.50
N ASP A 186 -15.96 5.86 86.49
CA ASP A 186 -16.85 7.03 86.50
C ASP A 186 -17.91 6.95 87.62
N LYS A 187 -18.33 5.74 88.03
CA LYS A 187 -19.26 5.54 89.15
C LYS A 187 -18.57 5.58 90.51
N VAL A 188 -17.36 5.04 90.61
CA VAL A 188 -16.64 4.88 91.89
C VAL A 188 -15.88 6.14 92.29
N LEU A 189 -15.24 6.82 91.34
CA LEU A 189 -14.43 8.00 91.58
C LEU A 189 -15.17 9.11 92.37
N PRO A 190 -16.39 9.55 92.01
CA PRO A 190 -17.08 10.60 92.76
C PRO A 190 -17.37 10.21 94.21
N LEU A 191 -17.67 8.94 94.49
CA LEU A 191 -17.92 8.44 95.85
C LEU A 191 -16.65 8.48 96.70
N VAL A 192 -15.51 8.11 96.12
CA VAL A 192 -14.21 8.13 96.82
C VAL A 192 -13.72 9.56 97.00
N GLU A 193 -13.93 10.44 96.03
CA GLU A 193 -13.62 11.87 96.13
C GLU A 193 -14.46 12.57 97.20
N GLU A 194 -15.77 12.32 97.25
CA GLU A 194 -16.67 12.84 98.29
C GLU A 194 -16.22 12.38 99.67
N ARG A 195 -15.89 11.09 99.83
CA ARG A 195 -15.38 10.55 101.10
C ARG A 195 -14.04 11.16 101.49
N ALA A 196 -13.12 11.36 100.55
CA ALA A 196 -11.83 12.02 100.79
C ALA A 196 -12.04 13.45 101.30
N GLN A 197 -12.98 14.19 100.70
CA GLN A 197 -13.31 15.56 101.06
C GLN A 197 -13.99 15.66 102.45
N ALA A 198 -14.89 14.72 102.77
CA ALA A 198 -15.49 14.65 104.09
C ALA A 198 -14.43 14.36 105.18
N LEU A 199 -13.52 13.41 104.94
CA LEU A 199 -12.42 13.11 105.87
C LEU A 199 -11.43 14.26 105.99
N GLU A 200 -11.20 15.03 104.93
CA GLU A 200 -10.37 16.24 104.99
C GLU A 200 -10.94 17.25 105.99
N GLN A 201 -12.24 17.51 105.94
CA GLN A 201 -12.91 18.43 106.87
C GLN A 201 -12.84 17.94 108.32
N LEU A 202 -13.03 16.63 108.54
CA LEU A 202 -12.90 16.01 109.87
C LEU A 202 -11.45 16.05 110.38
N GLN A 203 -10.47 15.90 109.48
CA GLN A 203 -9.05 15.92 109.81
C GLN A 203 -8.59 17.32 110.22
N VAL A 204 -9.08 18.37 109.55
CA VAL A 204 -8.85 19.78 109.95
C VAL A 204 -9.31 20.01 111.40
N ASN A 205 -10.44 19.41 111.78
CA ASN A 205 -10.99 19.46 113.14
C ASN A 205 -10.35 18.43 114.10
N LYS A 206 -9.33 17.66 113.65
CA LYS A 206 -8.65 16.57 114.40
C LYS A 206 -9.58 15.45 114.88
N LEU A 207 -10.69 15.21 114.18
CA LEU A 207 -11.68 14.19 114.49
C LEU A 207 -11.41 12.82 113.84
N VAL A 208 -10.40 12.73 112.97
CA VAL A 208 -9.98 11.50 112.29
C VAL A 208 -8.45 11.43 112.19
N SER A 209 -7.89 10.21 112.08
CA SER A 209 -6.45 10.00 111.88
C SER A 209 -5.98 10.57 110.53
N ARG A 210 -4.79 11.19 110.51
CA ARG A 210 -4.15 11.65 109.27
C ARG A 210 -3.92 10.49 108.29
N GLU A 211 -3.64 9.31 108.80
CA GLU A 211 -3.38 8.12 107.97
C GLU A 211 -4.63 7.71 107.16
N GLU A 212 -5.80 7.66 107.83
CA GLU A 212 -7.06 7.29 107.19
C GLU A 212 -7.46 8.27 106.07
N TYR A 213 -7.25 9.58 106.28
CA TYR A 213 -7.44 10.58 105.23
C TYR A 213 -6.48 10.38 104.05
N LEU A 214 -5.20 10.14 104.31
CA LEU A 214 -4.19 9.97 103.26
C LEU A 214 -4.43 8.70 102.45
N GLU A 215 -4.87 7.60 103.07
CA GLU A 215 -5.22 6.35 102.40
C GLU A 215 -6.38 6.55 101.40
N ILE A 216 -7.46 7.22 101.82
CA ILE A 216 -8.60 7.50 100.94
C ILE A 216 -8.22 8.50 99.85
N LYS A 217 -7.41 9.53 100.17
CA LYS A 217 -6.89 10.48 99.18
C LYS A 217 -6.03 9.79 98.12
N GLN A 218 -5.15 8.88 98.54
CA GLN A 218 -4.32 8.08 97.62
C GLN A 218 -5.21 7.23 96.71
N THR A 219 -6.26 6.62 97.25
CA THR A 219 -7.23 5.84 96.48
C THR A 219 -7.98 6.70 95.45
N ALA A 220 -8.39 7.91 95.82
CA ALA A 220 -9.02 8.88 94.90
C ALA A 220 -8.08 9.25 93.74
N ILE A 221 -6.82 9.58 94.05
CA ILE A 221 -5.79 9.88 93.05
C ILE A 221 -5.56 8.68 92.14
N HIS A 222 -5.40 7.47 92.70
CA HIS A 222 -5.20 6.25 91.92
C HIS A 222 -6.35 6.01 90.94
N ASN A 223 -7.60 6.09 91.39
CA ASN A 223 -8.77 5.91 90.51
C ASN A 223 -8.86 6.99 89.43
N ARG A 224 -8.48 8.23 89.74
CA ARG A 224 -8.43 9.32 88.77
C ARG A 224 -7.38 9.06 87.68
N GLU A 225 -6.17 8.63 88.06
CA GLU A 225 -5.12 8.26 87.12
C GLU A 225 -5.53 7.06 86.26
N GLN A 226 -6.12 6.02 86.87
CA GLN A 226 -6.66 4.88 86.12
C GLN A 226 -7.70 5.32 85.09
N ARG A 227 -8.58 6.27 85.45
CA ARG A 227 -9.56 6.83 84.52
C ARG A 227 -8.89 7.53 83.34
N HIS A 228 -7.85 8.32 83.57
CA HIS A 228 -7.09 8.97 82.50
C HIS A 228 -6.40 7.96 81.58
N ILE A 229 -5.83 6.89 82.13
CA ILE A 229 -5.21 5.81 81.36
C ILE A 229 -6.25 5.09 80.48
N GLU A 230 -7.43 4.78 81.02
CA GLU A 230 -8.51 4.14 80.25
C GLU A 230 -9.04 5.04 79.12
N LEU A 231 -9.16 6.35 79.35
CA LEU A 231 -9.53 7.30 78.29
C LEU A 231 -8.50 7.31 77.15
N ALA A 232 -7.21 7.40 77.47
CA ALA A 232 -6.15 7.33 76.46
C ALA A 232 -6.15 5.98 75.72
N THR A 233 -6.46 4.88 76.43
CA THR A 233 -6.58 3.54 75.83
C THR A 233 -7.76 3.46 74.85
N ILE A 234 -8.90 4.07 75.19
CA ILE A 234 -10.05 4.18 74.28
C ILE A 234 -9.68 4.96 73.01
N ASP A 235 -9.02 6.10 73.14
CA ASP A 235 -8.64 6.93 71.99
C ASP A 235 -7.67 6.19 71.05
N THR A 236 -6.69 5.48 71.61
CA THR A 236 -5.73 4.68 70.82
C THR A 236 -6.38 3.49 70.13
N LEU A 237 -7.30 2.78 70.79
CA LEU A 237 -8.07 1.69 70.19
C LEU A 237 -8.98 2.19 69.07
N GLN A 238 -9.63 3.34 69.25
CA GLN A 238 -10.46 3.96 68.20
C GLN A 238 -9.62 4.34 66.97
N ALA A 239 -8.43 4.93 67.18
CA ALA A 239 -7.51 5.23 66.10
C ALA A 239 -7.06 3.96 65.36
N THR A 240 -6.80 2.89 66.10
CA THR A 240 -6.37 1.59 65.55
C THR A 240 -7.49 0.94 64.73
N ILE A 241 -8.72 0.89 65.25
CA ILE A 241 -9.91 0.39 64.53
C ILE A 241 -10.09 1.16 63.21
N LYS A 242 -9.98 2.49 63.24
CA LYS A 242 -10.10 3.32 62.04
C LYS A 242 -8.97 3.02 61.04
N ALA A 243 -7.73 2.82 61.51
CA ALA A 243 -6.60 2.47 60.66
C ALA A 243 -6.80 1.09 60.00
N THR A 244 -7.25 0.07 60.74
CA THR A 244 -7.54 -1.26 60.21
C THR A 244 -8.70 -1.26 59.22
N GLN A 245 -9.74 -0.44 59.45
CA GLN A 245 -10.81 -0.24 58.47
C GLN A 245 -10.29 0.38 57.18
N GLN A 246 -9.43 1.41 57.29
CA GLN A 246 -8.78 2.01 56.13
C GLN A 246 -7.90 0.99 55.40
N GLU A 247 -7.20 0.13 56.12
CA GLU A 247 -6.38 -0.94 55.56
C GLU A 247 -7.20 -1.91 54.70
N GLN A 248 -8.39 -2.31 55.16
CA GLN A 248 -9.31 -3.14 54.37
C GLN A 248 -9.73 -2.48 53.06
N GLU A 249 -10.02 -1.18 53.08
CA GLU A 249 -10.36 -0.43 51.86
C GLU A 249 -9.15 -0.27 50.92
N THR A 250 -7.95 -0.05 51.48
CA THR A 250 -6.73 0.03 50.67
C THR A 250 -6.36 -1.31 50.03
N LEU A 251 -6.59 -2.43 50.72
CA LEU A 251 -6.39 -3.77 50.16
C LEU A 251 -7.29 -3.98 48.93
N LYS A 252 -8.58 -3.66 49.06
CA LYS A 252 -9.53 -3.73 47.95
C LYS A 252 -9.13 -2.81 46.79
N ALA A 253 -8.79 -1.55 47.09
CA ALA A 253 -8.43 -0.57 46.08
C ALA A 253 -7.12 -0.93 45.36
N ALA A 254 -6.14 -1.50 46.06
CA ALA A 254 -4.90 -1.98 45.49
C ALA A 254 -5.14 -3.14 44.51
N LEU A 255 -5.95 -4.13 44.90
CA LEU A 255 -6.28 -5.26 44.03
C LEU A 255 -7.02 -4.81 42.77
N ILE A 256 -7.99 -3.89 42.91
CA ILE A 256 -8.70 -3.32 41.75
C ILE A 256 -7.74 -2.56 40.83
N ARG A 257 -6.86 -1.74 41.39
CA ARG A 257 -5.87 -0.98 40.60
C ARG A 257 -4.94 -1.91 39.81
N THR A 258 -4.43 -2.96 40.44
CA THR A 258 -3.57 -3.95 39.75
C THR A 258 -4.35 -4.68 38.67
N ALA A 259 -5.57 -5.15 38.96
CA ALA A 259 -6.42 -5.82 37.99
C ALA A 259 -6.79 -4.92 36.80
N GLN A 260 -6.99 -3.61 37.02
CA GLN A 260 -7.24 -2.63 35.95
C GLN A 260 -6.00 -2.38 35.09
N ALA A 261 -4.81 -2.31 35.70
CA ALA A 261 -3.57 -2.17 34.94
C ALA A 261 -3.32 -3.39 34.03
N GLU A 262 -3.50 -4.60 34.56
CA GLU A 262 -3.42 -5.84 33.79
C GLU A 262 -4.50 -5.91 32.71
N LEU A 263 -5.73 -5.48 33.01
CA LEU A 263 -6.82 -5.42 32.03
C LEU A 263 -6.45 -4.54 30.83
N ASN A 264 -5.95 -3.32 31.08
CA ASN A 264 -5.54 -2.40 30.02
C ASN A 264 -4.41 -3.00 29.16
N GLN A 265 -3.44 -3.68 29.78
CA GLN A 265 -2.37 -4.36 29.05
C GLN A 265 -2.92 -5.49 28.18
N LEU A 266 -3.79 -6.35 28.73
CA LEU A 266 -4.42 -7.44 27.99
C LEU A 266 -5.30 -6.94 26.84
N GLU A 267 -5.99 -5.81 27.01
CA GLU A 267 -6.77 -5.18 25.94
C GLU A 267 -5.87 -4.70 24.79
N GLN A 268 -4.70 -4.13 25.09
CA GLN A 268 -3.71 -3.77 24.06
C GLN A 268 -3.16 -5.02 23.35
N GLU A 269 -2.84 -6.07 24.09
CA GLU A 269 -2.38 -7.36 23.54
C GLU A 269 -3.45 -8.00 22.65
N LEU A 270 -4.73 -7.93 23.04
CA LEU A 270 -5.84 -8.43 22.24
C LEU A 270 -5.97 -7.66 20.91
N VAL A 271 -5.85 -6.33 20.94
CA VAL A 271 -5.90 -5.51 19.71
C VAL A 271 -4.77 -5.90 18.76
N ASN A 272 -3.54 -6.06 19.27
CA ASN A 272 -2.40 -6.49 18.47
C ASN A 272 -2.62 -7.90 17.89
N ALA A 273 -3.08 -8.85 18.72
CA ALA A 273 -3.38 -10.20 18.28
C ALA A 273 -4.49 -10.26 17.22
N GLN A 274 -5.51 -9.39 17.31
CA GLN A 274 -6.56 -9.26 16.30
C GLN A 274 -6.04 -8.74 14.96
N GLN A 275 -5.13 -7.76 14.98
CA GLN A 275 -4.48 -7.26 13.76
C GLN A 275 -3.60 -8.34 13.13
N GLU A 276 -2.84 -9.07 13.94
CA GLU A 276 -2.03 -10.20 13.47
C GLU A 276 -2.91 -11.34 12.92
N LEU A 277 -4.06 -11.61 13.55
CA LEU A 277 -5.02 -12.59 13.07
C LEU A 277 -5.58 -12.21 11.70
N ALA A 278 -5.96 -10.93 11.52
CA ALA A 278 -6.45 -10.42 10.24
C ALA A 278 -5.38 -10.53 9.15
N LYS A 279 -4.12 -10.18 9.47
CA LYS A 279 -2.98 -10.37 8.57
C LYS A 279 -2.78 -11.84 8.21
N SER A 280 -2.77 -12.74 9.20
CA SER A 280 -2.58 -14.17 8.98
C SER A 280 -3.71 -14.78 8.16
N GLN A 281 -4.95 -14.35 8.37
CA GLN A 281 -6.10 -14.76 7.57
C GLN A 281 -5.97 -14.30 6.11
N PHE A 282 -5.53 -13.06 5.89
CA PHE A 282 -5.25 -12.57 4.55
C PHE A 282 -4.21 -13.44 3.84
N LEU A 283 -3.08 -13.72 4.50
CA LEU A 283 -2.02 -14.58 3.97
C LEU A 283 -2.50 -16.01 3.69
N LEU A 284 -3.34 -16.57 4.56
CA LEU A 284 -3.94 -17.88 4.36
C LEU A 284 -4.77 -17.95 3.06
N ASN A 285 -5.48 -16.87 2.73
CA ASN A 285 -6.24 -16.75 1.49
C ASN A 285 -5.33 -16.57 0.25
N GLN A 286 -4.11 -16.06 0.43
CA GLN A 286 -3.11 -15.89 -0.65
C GLN A 286 -2.35 -17.19 -1.01
N ASN A 287 -2.70 -18.34 -0.42
CA ASN A 287 -2.11 -19.63 -0.77
C ASN A 287 -2.49 -20.14 -2.18
N LYS A 288 -3.36 -19.42 -2.89
CA LYS A 288 -3.76 -19.72 -4.27
C LYS A 288 -3.57 -18.47 -5.12
N LEU A 289 -2.90 -18.62 -6.26
CA LEU A 289 -2.73 -17.55 -7.24
C LEU A 289 -3.69 -17.74 -8.39
N TYR A 290 -4.38 -16.65 -8.73
CA TYR A 290 -5.40 -16.61 -9.77
C TYR A 290 -4.98 -15.65 -10.88
N ALA A 291 -5.49 -15.88 -12.09
CA ALA A 291 -5.28 -14.98 -13.21
C ALA A 291 -6.02 -13.64 -12.99
N PRO A 292 -5.34 -12.48 -12.99
CA PRO A 292 -5.99 -11.19 -12.83
C PRO A 292 -6.75 -10.75 -14.08
N VAL A 293 -6.39 -11.30 -15.26
CA VAL A 293 -6.96 -10.99 -16.57
C VAL A 293 -7.01 -12.26 -17.43
N SER A 294 -7.94 -12.32 -18.38
CA SER A 294 -7.97 -13.38 -19.39
C SER A 294 -6.85 -13.16 -20.41
N GLY A 295 -6.10 -14.21 -20.73
CA GLY A 295 -4.88 -14.08 -21.54
C GLY A 295 -4.23 -15.42 -21.88
N THR A 296 -3.00 -15.35 -22.41
CA THR A 296 -2.17 -16.52 -22.67
C THR A 296 -0.95 -16.49 -21.74
N VAL A 297 -0.60 -17.64 -21.18
CA VAL A 297 0.62 -17.79 -20.34
C VAL A 297 1.84 -17.77 -21.26
N GLU A 298 2.69 -16.76 -21.12
CA GLU A 298 3.89 -16.58 -21.96
C GLU A 298 5.10 -17.29 -21.39
N ALA A 299 5.37 -17.10 -20.09
CA ALA A 299 6.53 -17.69 -19.43
C ALA A 299 6.08 -18.36 -18.12
N LEU A 300 6.57 -19.56 -17.86
CA LEU A 300 6.37 -20.29 -16.60
C LEU A 300 7.74 -20.63 -16.01
N ALA A 301 8.09 -19.99 -14.89
CA ALA A 301 9.37 -20.19 -14.20
C ALA A 301 9.37 -21.42 -13.26
N LEU A 302 8.18 -21.97 -12.98
CA LEU A 302 8.02 -23.13 -12.10
C LEU A 302 8.35 -24.42 -12.85
N SER A 303 9.27 -25.22 -12.30
CA SER A 303 9.73 -26.45 -12.96
C SER A 303 9.17 -27.72 -12.32
N THR A 304 9.03 -27.75 -10.99
CA THR A 304 8.64 -28.96 -10.26
C THR A 304 7.66 -28.67 -9.12
N LEU A 305 6.90 -29.70 -8.75
CA LEU A 305 6.10 -29.68 -7.52
C LEU A 305 7.04 -29.84 -6.30
N GLY A 306 6.75 -29.10 -5.22
CA GLY A 306 7.59 -29.07 -4.02
C GLY A 306 8.69 -28.00 -4.06
N GLU A 307 8.79 -27.23 -5.14
CA GLU A 307 9.71 -26.09 -5.23
C GLU A 307 9.35 -25.00 -4.21
N VAL A 308 10.35 -24.40 -3.58
CA VAL A 308 10.19 -23.29 -2.64
C VAL A 308 10.32 -21.99 -3.39
N VAL A 309 9.29 -21.16 -3.33
CA VAL A 309 9.28 -19.83 -3.94
C VAL A 309 9.48 -18.74 -2.90
N THR A 310 10.12 -17.65 -3.29
CA THR A 310 10.39 -16.48 -2.44
C THR A 310 9.46 -15.31 -2.77
N PRO A 311 9.22 -14.37 -1.84
CA PRO A 311 8.37 -13.20 -2.10
C PRO A 311 8.85 -12.40 -3.32
N ALA A 312 7.91 -11.93 -4.13
CA ALA A 312 8.18 -11.18 -5.36
C ALA A 312 8.94 -11.95 -6.46
N GLN A 313 9.19 -13.25 -6.28
CA GLN A 313 9.71 -14.10 -7.35
C GLN A 313 8.69 -14.19 -8.49
N GLN A 314 9.13 -13.90 -9.71
CA GLN A 314 8.31 -14.07 -10.90
C GLN A 314 8.05 -15.55 -11.16
N LEU A 315 6.78 -15.97 -11.06
CA LEU A 315 6.38 -17.37 -11.28
C LEU A 315 5.89 -17.58 -12.71
N LEU A 316 5.08 -16.66 -13.21
CA LEU A 316 4.61 -16.68 -14.59
C LEU A 316 4.18 -15.30 -15.08
N THR A 317 4.04 -15.17 -16.40
CA THR A 317 3.57 -13.95 -17.06
C THR A 317 2.34 -14.25 -17.92
N ILE A 318 1.31 -13.39 -17.83
CA ILE A 318 0.10 -13.46 -18.65
C ILE A 318 0.07 -12.28 -19.63
N VAL A 319 -0.07 -12.60 -20.91
CA VAL A 319 -0.33 -11.65 -21.98
C VAL A 319 -1.85 -11.56 -22.18
N PRO A 320 -2.50 -10.41 -21.96
CA PRO A 320 -3.95 -10.29 -22.09
C PRO A 320 -4.42 -10.58 -23.53
N ALA A 321 -5.53 -11.31 -23.69
CA ALA A 321 -6.01 -11.75 -25.01
C ALA A 321 -6.85 -10.71 -25.75
N GLU A 322 -7.44 -9.75 -25.03
CA GLU A 322 -8.32 -8.71 -25.57
C GLU A 322 -7.63 -7.34 -25.69
N ASP A 323 -6.29 -7.36 -25.74
CA ASP A 323 -5.54 -6.12 -25.74
C ASP A 323 -5.41 -5.54 -27.14
N GLU A 324 -5.56 -4.22 -27.23
CA GLU A 324 -5.25 -3.54 -28.47
C GLU A 324 -3.75 -3.65 -28.74
N LEU A 325 -3.37 -4.22 -29.88
CA LEU A 325 -1.98 -4.21 -30.28
C LEU A 325 -1.59 -2.79 -30.70
N ILE A 326 -0.44 -2.33 -30.20
CA ILE A 326 0.21 -1.09 -30.65
C ILE A 326 1.57 -1.44 -31.22
N VAL A 327 2.04 -0.61 -32.13
CA VAL A 327 3.39 -0.73 -32.66
C VAL A 327 4.32 0.11 -31.79
N GLU A 328 5.36 -0.52 -31.25
CA GLU A 328 6.49 0.18 -30.67
C GLU A 328 7.62 0.19 -31.71
N ALA A 329 7.89 1.37 -32.27
CA ALA A 329 8.87 1.56 -33.32
C ALA A 329 10.01 2.49 -32.88
N ARG A 330 11.17 2.30 -33.48
CA ARG A 330 12.41 3.01 -33.21
C ARG A 330 12.59 4.10 -34.25
N LEU A 331 12.37 5.36 -33.87
CA LEU A 331 12.54 6.50 -34.75
C LEU A 331 13.97 7.05 -34.65
N LEU A 332 14.62 7.29 -35.79
CA LEU A 332 15.98 7.82 -35.81
C LEU A 332 16.01 9.31 -35.40
N ASN A 333 17.11 9.73 -34.78
CA ASN A 333 17.30 11.12 -34.32
C ASN A 333 17.11 12.18 -35.43
N LYS A 334 17.37 11.86 -36.70
CA LYS A 334 17.16 12.79 -37.82
C LYS A 334 15.69 13.14 -38.07
N ASP A 335 14.76 12.27 -37.63
CA ASP A 335 13.34 12.34 -37.96
C ASP A 335 12.46 12.78 -36.76
N ILE A 336 13.02 12.80 -35.53
CA ILE A 336 12.30 13.18 -34.30
C ILE A 336 11.71 14.60 -34.37
N GLY A 337 12.44 15.56 -34.95
CA GLY A 337 12.01 16.96 -35.03
C GLY A 337 10.80 17.23 -35.92
N PHE A 338 10.38 16.24 -36.72
CA PHE A 338 9.23 16.33 -37.62
C PHE A 338 8.10 15.36 -37.24
N THR A 339 8.24 14.64 -36.13
CA THR A 339 7.29 13.62 -35.68
C THR A 339 6.55 14.09 -34.43
N TYR A 340 5.22 14.06 -34.45
CA TYR A 340 4.37 14.48 -33.32
C TYR A 340 3.12 13.61 -33.22
N GLN A 341 2.51 13.62 -32.04
CA GLN A 341 1.27 12.89 -31.75
C GLN A 341 0.15 13.28 -32.73
N GLY A 342 -0.56 12.28 -33.24
CA GLY A 342 -1.69 12.44 -34.15
C GLY A 342 -1.36 12.37 -35.64
N GLN A 343 -0.10 12.19 -36.01
CA GLN A 343 0.28 11.97 -37.41
C GLN A 343 -0.19 10.60 -37.90
N ILE A 344 -0.61 10.55 -39.17
CA ILE A 344 -0.97 9.32 -39.85
C ILE A 344 0.30 8.50 -40.12
N VAL A 345 0.23 7.22 -39.81
CA VAL A 345 1.31 6.25 -39.99
C VAL A 345 0.83 5.12 -40.88
N GLU A 346 1.64 4.74 -41.86
CA GLU A 346 1.42 3.53 -42.65
C GLU A 346 2.29 2.41 -42.06
N VAL A 347 1.63 1.39 -41.49
CA VAL A 347 2.30 0.25 -40.87
C VAL A 347 2.34 -0.92 -41.86
N LYS A 348 3.56 -1.36 -42.18
CA LYS A 348 3.84 -2.53 -43.02
C LYS A 348 4.24 -3.68 -42.11
N ILE A 349 3.52 -4.80 -42.17
CA ILE A 349 3.86 -6.01 -41.39
C ILE A 349 4.86 -6.83 -42.18
N ASP A 350 6.07 -7.06 -41.66
CA ASP A 350 7.14 -7.69 -42.43
C ASP A 350 6.80 -9.14 -42.81
N SER A 351 6.01 -9.83 -41.97
CA SER A 351 5.53 -11.19 -42.24
C SER A 351 4.53 -11.28 -43.40
N PHE A 352 3.95 -10.16 -43.85
CA PHE A 352 2.96 -10.10 -44.92
C PHE A 352 3.36 -9.05 -45.97
N PRO A 353 3.85 -9.45 -47.16
CA PRO A 353 4.25 -8.51 -48.21
C PRO A 353 3.17 -7.45 -48.52
N PHE A 354 3.46 -6.19 -48.22
CA PHE A 354 2.52 -5.07 -48.35
C PHE A 354 2.02 -4.86 -49.78
N THR A 355 2.81 -5.25 -50.79
CA THR A 355 2.43 -5.17 -52.21
C THR A 355 1.25 -6.08 -52.56
N ARG A 356 1.04 -7.15 -51.80
CA ARG A 356 -0.05 -8.12 -52.00
C ARG A 356 -1.17 -7.96 -50.99
N TYR A 357 -0.83 -7.70 -49.73
CA TYR A 357 -1.81 -7.69 -48.61
C TYR A 357 -2.16 -6.29 -48.10
N GLY A 358 -1.54 -5.25 -48.65
CA GLY A 358 -1.80 -3.86 -48.28
C GLY A 358 -1.01 -3.38 -47.06
N ILE A 359 -1.37 -2.18 -46.60
CA ILE A 359 -0.81 -1.51 -45.43
C ILE A 359 -1.89 -1.35 -44.37
N ILE A 360 -1.49 -1.23 -43.12
CA ILE A 360 -2.40 -0.91 -42.01
C ILE A 360 -2.21 0.56 -41.67
N GLU A 361 -3.27 1.35 -41.80
CA GLU A 361 -3.26 2.74 -41.34
C GLU A 361 -3.30 2.79 -39.81
N GLY A 362 -2.55 3.74 -39.26
CA GLY A 362 -2.43 3.98 -37.84
C GLY A 362 -2.17 5.44 -37.53
N GLU A 363 -2.07 5.75 -36.24
CA GLU A 363 -1.86 7.09 -35.71
C GLU A 363 -0.77 7.09 -34.64
N VAL A 364 0.12 8.09 -34.65
CA VAL A 364 1.13 8.28 -33.60
C VAL A 364 0.44 8.59 -32.29
N LEU A 365 0.52 7.68 -31.32
CA LEU A 365 -0.02 7.87 -29.96
C LEU A 365 0.90 8.71 -29.09
N ASP A 366 2.20 8.43 -29.15
CA ASP A 366 3.19 9.02 -28.25
C ASP A 366 4.58 8.92 -28.87
N VAL A 367 5.40 9.93 -28.61
CA VAL A 367 6.79 10.01 -29.06
C VAL A 367 7.62 10.28 -27.81
N SER A 368 8.47 9.31 -27.44
CA SER A 368 9.35 9.46 -26.28
C SER A 368 10.26 10.67 -26.47
N THR A 369 10.35 11.51 -25.44
CA THR A 369 11.31 12.63 -25.41
C THR A 369 12.73 12.18 -25.09
N ASP A 370 12.87 10.97 -24.54
CA ASP A 370 14.14 10.40 -24.11
C ASP A 370 14.69 9.50 -25.21
N ALA A 371 15.92 9.77 -25.61
CA ALA A 371 16.67 8.96 -26.55
C ALA A 371 17.21 7.70 -25.87
N VAL A 372 17.13 6.57 -26.56
CA VAL A 372 17.72 5.29 -26.16
C VAL A 372 18.88 5.00 -27.10
N GLU A 373 20.01 4.56 -26.53
CA GLU A 373 21.19 4.18 -27.30
C GLU A 373 21.08 2.71 -27.75
N ASP A 374 21.26 2.47 -29.05
CA ASP A 374 21.37 1.15 -29.66
C ASP A 374 22.76 0.98 -30.27
N GLU A 375 23.38 -0.18 -30.06
CA GLU A 375 24.76 -0.46 -30.52
C GLU A 375 24.93 -0.34 -32.04
N GLN A 376 23.86 -0.52 -32.83
CA GLN A 376 23.91 -0.50 -34.30
C GLN A 376 23.28 0.77 -34.89
N LEU A 377 22.18 1.24 -34.33
CA LEU A 377 21.40 2.37 -34.87
C LEU A 377 21.81 3.73 -34.28
N GLY A 378 22.63 3.75 -33.22
CA GLY A 378 22.93 4.95 -32.45
C GLY A 378 21.72 5.38 -31.61
N LEU A 379 21.57 6.69 -31.40
CA LEU A 379 20.44 7.24 -30.64
C LEU A 379 19.14 7.14 -31.44
N TYR A 380 18.15 6.46 -30.88
CA TYR A 380 16.78 6.38 -31.40
C TYR A 380 15.77 6.80 -30.34
N PHE A 381 14.58 7.17 -30.79
CA PHE A 381 13.47 7.59 -29.94
C PHE A 381 12.32 6.60 -30.09
N PRO A 382 11.89 5.94 -29.00
CA PRO A 382 10.72 5.07 -29.03
C PRO A 382 9.45 5.85 -29.41
N VAL A 383 8.71 5.34 -30.39
CA VAL A 383 7.42 5.88 -30.83
C VAL A 383 6.36 4.80 -30.73
N LYS A 384 5.21 5.16 -30.15
CA LYS A 384 4.04 4.28 -30.06
C LYS A 384 3.02 4.68 -31.12
N VAL A 385 2.57 3.70 -31.89
CA VAL A 385 1.60 3.89 -32.97
C VAL A 385 0.40 2.98 -32.75
N ALA A 386 -0.80 3.55 -32.74
CA ALA A 386 -2.05 2.79 -32.76
C ALA A 386 -2.31 2.26 -34.17
N ILE A 387 -2.79 1.03 -34.29
CA ILE A 387 -3.21 0.44 -35.57
C ILE A 387 -4.73 0.31 -35.63
N ASN A 388 -5.31 0.65 -36.78
CA ASN A 388 -6.77 0.66 -36.95
C ASN A 388 -7.38 -0.74 -37.10
N GLN A 389 -6.56 -1.74 -37.46
CA GLN A 389 -7.00 -3.11 -37.69
C GLN A 389 -5.97 -4.09 -37.13
N GLN A 390 -6.46 -5.13 -36.45
CA GLN A 390 -5.63 -6.18 -35.85
C GLN A 390 -5.71 -7.51 -36.62
N THR A 391 -6.24 -7.48 -37.84
CA THR A 391 -6.35 -8.65 -38.71
C THR A 391 -5.92 -8.29 -40.13
N ILE A 392 -5.38 -9.27 -40.86
CA ILE A 392 -5.05 -9.14 -42.28
C ILE A 392 -5.77 -10.25 -43.05
N GLN A 393 -6.30 -9.92 -44.22
CA GLN A 393 -6.86 -10.92 -45.14
C GLN A 393 -5.75 -11.55 -45.98
N VAL A 394 -5.47 -12.83 -45.74
CA VAL A 394 -4.49 -13.63 -46.49
C VAL A 394 -5.23 -14.73 -47.22
N ASP A 395 -5.26 -14.66 -48.55
CA ASP A 395 -5.84 -15.70 -49.44
C ASP A 395 -7.26 -16.14 -49.03
N GLY A 396 -8.11 -15.18 -48.67
CA GLY A 396 -9.50 -15.40 -48.27
C GLY A 396 -9.71 -15.82 -46.82
N ARG A 397 -8.64 -15.89 -46.00
CA ARG A 397 -8.70 -16.15 -44.56
C ARG A 397 -8.33 -14.89 -43.78
N VAL A 398 -9.11 -14.59 -42.74
CA VAL A 398 -8.80 -13.51 -41.80
C VAL A 398 -7.78 -14.06 -40.79
N VAL A 399 -6.58 -13.50 -40.80
CA VAL A 399 -5.48 -13.89 -39.89
C VAL A 399 -5.31 -12.79 -38.85
N PRO A 400 -5.42 -13.09 -37.54
CA PRO A 400 -5.15 -12.12 -36.49
C PRO A 400 -3.65 -11.82 -36.41
N LEU A 401 -3.33 -10.56 -36.08
CA LEU A 401 -1.98 -10.15 -35.76
C LEU A 401 -1.62 -10.64 -34.35
N SER A 402 -0.36 -11.04 -34.16
CA SER A 402 0.18 -11.47 -32.88
C SER A 402 1.22 -10.49 -32.35
N ALA A 403 1.33 -10.36 -31.03
CA ALA A 403 2.45 -9.67 -30.39
C ALA A 403 3.79 -10.31 -30.80
N GLY A 404 4.83 -9.49 -30.94
CA GLY A 404 6.17 -9.89 -31.34
C GLY A 404 6.45 -9.92 -32.84
N MET A 405 5.46 -9.67 -33.71
CA MET A 405 5.73 -9.55 -35.15
C MET A 405 6.45 -8.24 -35.48
N SER A 406 7.46 -8.31 -36.33
CA SER A 406 8.21 -7.16 -36.84
C SER A 406 7.39 -6.33 -37.82
N VAL A 407 7.52 -5.01 -37.70
CA VAL A 407 6.81 -4.05 -38.53
C VAL A 407 7.71 -2.89 -38.91
N SER A 408 7.43 -2.30 -40.07
CA SER A 408 8.01 -1.04 -40.52
C SER A 408 6.91 0.03 -40.52
N ALA A 409 7.03 1.03 -39.65
CA ALA A 409 6.08 2.12 -39.51
C ALA A 409 6.59 3.35 -40.28
N GLU A 410 5.83 3.82 -41.26
CA GLU A 410 6.16 5.00 -42.06
C GLU A 410 5.30 6.18 -41.62
N VAL A 411 5.87 7.08 -40.83
CA VAL A 411 5.19 8.26 -40.29
C VAL A 411 5.21 9.36 -41.34
N LYS A 412 4.04 9.92 -41.70
CA LYS A 412 3.94 11.03 -42.65
C LYS A 412 4.36 12.34 -41.98
N THR A 413 5.60 12.77 -42.22
CA THR A 413 6.20 13.96 -41.58
C THR A 413 5.99 15.25 -42.37
N GLY A 414 5.58 15.17 -43.65
CA GLY A 414 5.24 16.35 -44.44
C GLY A 414 4.99 16.03 -45.92
N GLN A 415 4.83 17.08 -46.73
CA GLN A 415 4.72 16.99 -48.19
C GLN A 415 5.71 17.94 -48.84
N ARG A 416 6.43 17.48 -49.86
CA ARG A 416 7.32 18.31 -50.68
C ARG A 416 6.87 18.34 -52.13
N ARG A 417 7.17 19.43 -52.82
CA ARG A 417 6.92 19.50 -54.26
C ARG A 417 8.02 18.76 -55.00
N ILE A 418 7.68 18.17 -56.14
CA ILE A 418 8.64 17.42 -56.96
C ILE A 418 9.80 18.32 -57.41
N ILE A 419 9.51 19.59 -57.68
CA ILE A 419 10.54 20.59 -58.04
C ILE A 419 11.58 20.81 -56.93
N GLU A 420 11.20 20.69 -55.66
CA GLU A 420 12.12 20.83 -54.52
C GLU A 420 13.07 19.63 -54.43
N PHE A 421 12.62 18.43 -54.79
CA PHE A 421 13.48 17.25 -54.85
C PHE A 421 14.56 17.40 -55.94
N LEU A 422 14.17 17.87 -57.13
CA LEU A 422 15.10 18.07 -58.27
C LEU A 422 16.13 19.18 -58.03
N LEU A 423 15.74 20.24 -57.33
CA LEU A 423 16.63 21.38 -57.03
C LEU A 423 17.44 21.21 -55.74
N SER A 424 17.07 20.28 -54.85
CA SER A 424 17.73 20.08 -53.56
C SER A 424 19.26 19.91 -53.62
N PRO A 425 19.86 19.11 -54.55
CA PRO A 425 21.32 18.99 -54.59
C PRO A 425 22.01 20.27 -55.08
N VAL A 426 21.36 21.07 -55.94
CA VAL A 426 21.91 22.35 -56.41
C VAL A 426 21.91 23.38 -55.27
N VAL A 427 20.83 23.43 -54.49
CA VAL A 427 20.70 24.35 -53.35
C VAL A 427 21.69 23.96 -52.24
N GLN A 428 21.85 22.67 -51.93
CA GLN A 428 22.81 22.21 -50.93
C GLN A 428 24.26 22.60 -51.28
N HIS A 429 24.68 22.44 -52.55
CA HIS A 429 26.04 22.81 -52.96
C HIS A 429 26.24 24.33 -53.05
N LEU A 430 25.19 25.12 -53.29
CA LEU A 430 25.27 26.58 -53.26
C LEU A 430 25.43 27.12 -51.83
N ASP A 431 24.73 26.51 -50.86
CA ASP A 431 24.85 26.89 -49.44
C ASP A 431 26.18 26.41 -48.81
N GLU A 432 26.71 25.25 -49.20
CA GLU A 432 28.03 24.77 -48.79
C GLU A 432 29.17 25.56 -49.45
N GLY A 433 29.05 25.89 -50.74
CA GLY A 433 30.03 26.70 -51.46
C GLY A 433 30.08 28.18 -51.03
N ALA A 434 28.99 28.72 -50.48
CA ALA A 434 28.96 30.08 -49.92
C ALA A 434 29.47 30.15 -48.46
N ARG A 435 29.76 29.00 -47.83
CA ARG A 435 30.32 28.89 -46.48
C ARG A 435 31.66 28.15 -46.49
N GLU A 436 32.56 28.54 -47.38
CA GLU A 436 33.98 28.24 -47.22
C GLU A 436 34.63 29.34 -46.37
N ARG A 437 34.93 29.01 -45.11
CA ARG A 437 35.94 29.64 -44.25
C ARG A 437 36.51 28.63 -43.29
#